data_AF-A0A6B2LUI8-F1
#
_entry.id   AF-A0A6B2LUI8-F1
#
_cell.length_a   1.000
_cell.length_b   1.000
_cell.length_c   1.000
_cell.angle_alpha   90.00
_cell.angle_beta   90.00
_cell.angle_gamma   90.00
#
_symmetry.space_group_name_H-M   'P 1'
#
loop_
_entity.id
_entity.type
_entity.pdbx_description
1 polymer ?
#
loop_
_entity_poly.entity_id
_entity_poly.type
_entity_poly.pdbx_seq_one_letter_code
_entity_poly.pdbx_strand_id
1 'polypeptide(L)' 'MSREGDLYSWGLNDGGQLGLGDTVDQIRITRMPPFPGKIAKIACGRDFSMALLSDG' A
#
# COMPACT_ATOMS: atom_id res chain seq x y z
N MET A 1 -4.29 -6.62 4.45
CA MET A 1 -5.63 -6.45 3.86
C MET A 1 -6.67 -6.92 4.87
N SER A 2 -7.74 -6.15 5.10
CA SER A 2 -8.87 -6.59 5.95
C SER A 2 -9.71 -7.65 5.21
N ARG A 3 -10.67 -8.26 5.91
CA ARG A 3 -11.68 -9.14 5.28
C ARG A 3 -12.60 -8.39 4.30
N GLU A 4 -12.67 -7.07 4.44
CA GLU A 4 -13.48 -6.16 3.63
C GLU A 4 -12.70 -5.61 2.42
N GLY A 5 -11.41 -5.98 2.28
CA GLY A 5 -10.56 -5.56 1.17
C GLY A 5 -9.77 -4.27 1.42
N ASP A 6 -9.86 -3.69 2.62
CA ASP A 6 -9.07 -2.50 2.97
C ASP A 6 -7.58 -2.82 3.01
N LEU A 7 -6.80 -1.91 2.47
CA LEU A 7 -5.35 -1.95 2.60
C LEU A 7 -4.86 -1.01 3.67
N TYR A 8 -3.77 -1.43 4.29
CA TYR A 8 -3.06 -0.67 5.29
C TYR A 8 -1.57 -0.76 5.02
N SER A 9 -0.89 0.35 5.24
CA SER A 9 0.56 0.49 5.12
C SER A 9 1.10 1.22 6.34
N TRP A 10 2.33 0.90 6.72
CA TRP A 10 3.06 1.53 7.81
C TRP A 10 4.56 1.31 7.61
N GLY A 11 5.39 2.08 8.31
CA GLY A 11 6.84 2.02 8.26
C GLY A 11 7.47 3.22 7.56
N LEU A 12 8.66 2.98 6.98
CA LEU A 12 9.43 3.97 6.23
C LEU A 12 8.72 4.34 4.93
N ASN A 13 8.74 5.63 4.61
CA ASN A 13 8.08 6.19 3.44
C ASN A 13 8.94 7.19 2.66
N ASP A 14 10.26 7.20 2.85
CA ASP A 14 11.18 8.13 2.17
C ASP A 14 11.03 8.12 0.63
N GLY A 15 10.63 6.98 0.05
CA GLY A 15 10.39 6.79 -1.39
C GLY A 15 8.91 6.86 -1.80
N GLY A 16 8.00 7.16 -0.87
CA GLY A 16 6.55 7.11 -1.12
C GLY A 16 5.99 5.68 -1.20
N GLN A 17 6.75 4.67 -0.75
CA GLN A 17 6.40 3.25 -0.84
C GLN A 17 5.14 2.86 -0.06
N LEU A 18 4.64 3.71 0.85
CA LEU A 18 3.39 3.47 1.55
C LEU A 18 2.16 3.77 0.70
N GLY A 19 2.30 4.46 -0.44
CA GLY A 19 1.21 4.73 -1.38
C GLY A 19 0.13 5.69 -0.84
N LEU A 20 0.51 6.60 0.08
CA LEU A 20 -0.40 7.56 0.71
C LEU A 20 -0.47 8.91 -0.01
N GLY A 21 0.30 9.09 -1.09
CA GLY A 21 0.41 10.37 -1.81
C GLY A 21 1.39 11.36 -1.18
N ASP A 22 2.17 10.92 -0.18
CA ASP A 22 3.24 11.67 0.47
C ASP A 22 4.47 10.78 0.73
N THR A 23 5.51 11.37 1.30
CA THR A 23 6.76 10.71 1.71
C THR A 23 6.94 10.73 3.24
N VAL A 24 5.84 10.77 4.00
CA VAL A 24 5.87 10.84 5.46
C VAL A 24 5.79 9.44 6.06
N ASP A 25 6.75 9.10 6.92
CA ASP A 25 6.76 7.85 7.67
C ASP A 25 5.48 7.65 8.49
N GLN A 26 5.01 6.41 8.55
CA GLN A 26 3.82 6.04 9.32
C GLN A 26 4.21 5.05 10.41
N ILE A 27 4.35 5.54 11.64
CA ILE A 27 4.65 4.70 12.81
C ILE A 27 3.47 3.83 13.26
N ARG A 28 2.26 4.09 12.74
CA ARG A 28 1.04 3.35 13.04
C ARG A 28 0.47 2.76 11.77
N ILE A 29 -0.37 1.73 11.92
CA ILE A 29 -1.13 1.15 10.82
C ILE A 29 -2.03 2.24 10.23
N THR A 30 -1.77 2.62 8.99
CA THR A 30 -2.50 3.67 8.29
C THR A 30 -3.28 3.08 7.13
N ARG A 31 -4.57 3.42 7.02
CA ARG A 31 -5.43 2.95 5.92
C ARG A 31 -5.01 3.64 4.63
N MET A 32 -4.79 2.84 3.59
CA MET A 32 -4.47 3.34 2.26
C MET A 32 -5.72 3.86 1.55
N PRO A 33 -5.57 4.77 0.57
CA PRO A 33 -6.64 5.13 -0.34
C PRO A 33 -7.24 3.90 -1.06
N PRO A 34 -8.51 3.96 -1.51
CA PRO A 34 -9.12 2.89 -2.30
C PRO A 34 -8.33 2.63 -3.58
N PHE A 35 -8.19 1.35 -3.94
CA PHE A 35 -7.60 0.95 -5.20
C PHE A 35 -8.66 0.84 -6.29
N PRO A 36 -8.30 1.07 -7.57
CA PRO A 36 -9.24 1.01 -8.68
C PRO A 36 -9.81 -0.39 -8.93
N GLY A 37 -9.23 -1.44 -8.34
CA GLY A 37 -9.66 -2.81 -8.51
C GLY A 37 -9.25 -3.72 -7.34
N LYS A 38 -9.64 -5.00 -7.45
CA LYS A 38 -9.30 -6.01 -6.45
C LYS A 38 -7.84 -6.40 -6.59
N ILE A 39 -7.08 -6.33 -5.50
CA ILE A 39 -5.67 -6.71 -5.52
C ILE A 39 -5.52 -8.23 -5.41
N ALA A 40 -4.75 -8.80 -6.34
CA ALA A 40 -4.40 -10.20 -6.36
C ALA A 40 -3.09 -10.47 -5.59
N LYS A 41 -2.09 -9.59 -5.73
CA LYS A 41 -0.77 -9.74 -5.10
C LYS A 41 -0.17 -8.40 -4.72
N ILE A 42 0.65 -8.41 -3.67
CA ILE A 42 1.44 -7.26 -3.22
C ILE A 42 2.90 -7.72 -3.11
N ALA A 43 3.82 -6.85 -3.53
CA ALA A 43 5.26 -7.02 -3.34
C ALA A 43 5.86 -5.72 -2.81
N CYS A 44 6.81 -5.83 -1.88
CA CYS A 44 7.51 -4.70 -1.29
C CYS A 44 9.00 -4.83 -1.57
N GLY A 45 9.59 -3.78 -2.12
CA GLY A 45 11.04 -3.57 -2.19
C GLY A 45 11.55 -2.78 -1.00
N ARG A 46 12.80 -2.30 -1.10
CA ARG A 46 13.42 -1.45 -0.07
C ARG A 46 12.69 -0.09 0.03
N ASP A 47 12.38 0.49 -1.11
CA ASP A 47 11.93 1.87 -1.30
C ASP A 47 10.76 1.97 -2.30
N PHE A 48 10.13 0.84 -2.62
CA PHE A 48 8.97 0.80 -3.50
C PHE A 48 7.98 -0.29 -3.07
N SER A 49 6.72 -0.14 -3.47
CA SER A 49 5.67 -1.15 -3.32
C SER A 49 4.92 -1.32 -4.64
N MET A 50 4.50 -2.55 -4.92
CA MET A 50 3.74 -2.90 -6.12
C MET A 50 2.48 -3.67 -5.73
N ALA A 51 1.37 -3.35 -6.39
CA ALA A 51 0.12 -4.09 -6.30
C ALA A 51 -0.27 -4.57 -7.70
N LEU A 52 -0.48 -5.89 -7.83
CA LEU A 52 -1.05 -6.50 -9.02
C LEU A 52 -2.56 -6.61 -8.85
N LEU A 53 -3.33 -6.03 -9.77
CA LEU A 53 -4.78 -6.16 -9.78
C LEU A 53 -5.19 -7.53 -10.33
N SER A 54 -6.39 -7.97 -9.97
CA SER A 54 -6.92 -9.29 -10.36
C SER A 54 -7.28 -9.37 -11.84
N ASP A 55 -7.46 -8.23 -12.50
CA ASP A 55 -7.81 -8.08 -13.92
C ASP A 55 -6.60 -7.94 -14.85
N GLY A 56 -5.38 -7.96 -14.32
CA GLY A 56 -4.13 -7.84 -15.08
C GLY A 56 -3.70 -6.40 -15.31
#